data_AF-A0A645I639-F1
#
_entry.id   AF-A0A645I639-F1
#
_cell.length_a   1.000
_cell.length_b   1.000
_cell.length_c   1.000
_cell.angle_alpha   90.00
_cell.angle_beta   90.00
_cell.angle_gamma   90.00
#
_symmetry.space_group_name_H-M   'P 1'
#
loop_
_entity.id
_entity.type
_entity.pdbx_description
1 polymer ?
#
loop_
_entity_poly.entity_id
_entity_poly.type
_entity_poly.pdbx_seq_one_letter_code
_entity_poly.pdbx_strand_id
1 'polypeptide(L)'
;MLISQIHANKAIIGVDGFSPSAGLTTPILEEADTTRAMIEHTVGRVIVVASSNKIGVVSNFKTVSLDLVDALVTDEMGADLVKQMEIPEDLQIIVATTEV
;
A
#
# COMPACT_ATOMS: atom_id res chain seq x y z
N MET A 1 16.85 10.79 6.81
CA MET A 1 17.22 10.60 5.38
C MET A 1 16.71 11.79 4.56
N LEU A 2 17.21 12.01 3.34
CA LEU A 2 16.72 13.07 2.44
C LEU A 2 15.20 12.97 2.20
N ILE A 3 14.67 11.74 2.11
CA ILE A 3 13.24 11.46 1.91
C ILE A 3 12.35 12.14 2.95
N SER A 4 12.77 12.17 4.22
CA SER A 4 12.00 12.81 5.31
C SER A 4 11.87 14.34 5.17
N GLN A 5 12.58 14.95 4.21
CA GLN A 5 12.47 16.38 3.91
C GLN A 5 11.55 16.65 2.70
N ILE A 6 11.05 15.60 2.04
CA ILE A 6 10.19 15.68 0.86
C ILE A 6 8.74 15.60 1.30
N HIS A 7 7.94 16.61 0.96
CA HIS A 7 6.51 16.62 1.21
C HIS A 7 5.77 16.47 -0.13
N ALA A 8 5.47 15.24 -0.49
CA ALA A 8 4.80 14.93 -1.76
C ALA A 8 3.30 15.21 -1.67
N ASN A 9 2.70 15.65 -2.78
CA ASN A 9 1.25 15.73 -2.91
C ASN A 9 0.62 14.36 -3.22
N LYS A 10 1.42 13.40 -3.70
CA LYS A 10 1.04 12.02 -3.96
C LYS A 10 2.24 11.10 -3.77
N ALA A 11 2.02 9.94 -3.16
CA ALA A 11 2.96 8.82 -3.17
C ALA A 11 2.30 7.62 -3.86
N ILE A 12 3.01 7.01 -4.81
CA ILE A 12 2.59 5.77 -5.47
C ILE A 12 3.58 4.68 -5.07
N ILE A 13 3.12 3.68 -4.33
CA ILE A 13 3.97 2.73 -3.61
C ILE A 13 3.62 1.30 -4.01
N GLY A 14 4.63 0.53 -4.43
CA GLY A 14 4.53 -0.92 -4.55
C GLY A 14 4.76 -1.61 -3.21
N VAL A 15 4.24 -2.84 -3.05
CA VAL A 15 4.36 -3.61 -1.80
C VAL A 15 4.56 -5.10 -2.05
N ASP A 16 5.11 -5.79 -1.05
CA ASP A 16 5.19 -7.26 -1.05
C ASP A 16 4.13 -7.95 -0.21
N GLY A 17 3.51 -7.22 0.72
CA GLY A 17 2.35 -7.69 1.43
C GLY A 17 1.40 -6.54 1.75
N PHE A 18 0.12 -6.78 1.50
CA PHE A 18 -1.01 -5.94 1.88
C PHE A 18 -1.92 -6.77 2.78
N SER A 19 -2.00 -6.42 4.06
CA SER A 19 -2.78 -7.18 5.04
C SER A 19 -3.55 -6.25 5.98
N PRO A 20 -4.84 -6.51 6.25
CA PRO A 20 -5.59 -5.78 7.29
C PRO A 20 -4.91 -5.75 8.65
N SER A 21 -4.33 -6.88 9.07
CA SER A 21 -3.77 -7.03 10.41
C SER A 21 -2.33 -6.56 10.51
N ALA A 22 -1.55 -6.69 9.43
CA ALA A 22 -0.13 -6.34 9.42
C ALA A 22 0.18 -4.97 8.78
N GLY A 23 -0.75 -4.43 7.97
CA GLY A 23 -0.52 -3.26 7.14
C GLY A 23 0.23 -3.58 5.85
N LEU A 24 1.03 -2.62 5.37
CA LEU A 24 1.94 -2.80 4.25
C LEU A 24 3.25 -3.41 4.74
N THR A 25 3.81 -4.35 3.99
CA THR A 25 5.06 -5.05 4.36
C THR A 25 6.00 -5.27 3.18
N THR A 26 7.31 -5.34 3.46
CA THR A 26 8.41 -5.66 2.52
C THR A 26 9.41 -6.62 3.17
N PRO A 27 10.13 -7.46 2.39
CA PRO A 27 11.17 -8.34 2.93
C PRO A 27 12.46 -7.60 3.29
N ILE A 28 12.64 -6.35 2.88
CA ILE A 28 13.91 -5.59 3.02
C ILE A 28 13.71 -4.43 3.99
N LEU A 29 14.53 -4.35 5.03
CA LEU A 29 14.41 -3.34 6.08
C LEU A 29 14.61 -1.92 5.54
N GLU A 30 15.59 -1.73 4.67
CA GLU A 30 15.89 -0.45 4.05
C GLU A 30 14.74 0.05 3.15
N GLU A 31 14.03 -0.87 2.49
CA GLU A 31 12.81 -0.54 1.73
C GLU A 31 11.67 -0.15 2.67
N ALA A 32 11.51 -0.84 3.80
CA ALA A 32 10.49 -0.52 4.79
C ALA A 32 10.70 0.90 5.34
N ASP A 33 11.94 1.24 5.71
CA ASP A 33 12.28 2.55 6.26
C ASP A 33 12.12 3.68 5.23
N THR A 34 12.58 3.44 4.00
CA THR A 34 12.45 4.39 2.88
C THR A 34 10.98 4.65 2.57
N THR A 35 10.19 3.58 2.39
CA THR A 35 8.78 3.65 2.02
C THR A 35 7.94 4.27 3.15
N ARG A 36 8.24 3.93 4.40
CA ARG A 36 7.56 4.53 5.56
C ARG A 36 7.76 6.05 5.58
N ALA A 37 9.00 6.50 5.40
CA ALA A 37 9.28 7.93 5.33
C ALA A 37 8.59 8.62 4.14
N MET A 38 8.47 7.95 2.98
CA MET A 38 7.72 8.50 1.85
C MET A 38 6.23 8.67 2.20
N ILE A 39 5.63 7.67 2.84
CA ILE A 39 4.21 7.68 3.20
C ILE A 39 3.93 8.72 4.30
N GLU A 40 4.67 8.68 5.40
CA GLU A 40 4.46 9.56 6.56
C GLU A 40 4.62 11.05 6.23
N HIS A 41 5.44 11.39 5.24
CA HIS A 41 5.66 12.77 4.81
C HIS A 41 4.83 13.19 3.59
N THR A 42 3.98 12.31 3.06
CA THR A 42 3.04 12.69 2.00
C THR A 42 1.90 13.51 2.60
N VAL A 43 1.68 14.72 2.09
CA VAL A 43 0.62 15.63 2.56
C VAL A 43 -0.69 15.46 1.79
N GLY A 44 -0.65 14.74 0.68
CA GLY A 44 -1.83 14.40 -0.10
C GLY A 44 -2.07 12.91 -0.12
N ARG A 45 -2.31 12.33 -1.31
CA ARG A 45 -2.78 10.94 -1.41
C ARG A 45 -1.65 9.91 -1.44
N VAL A 46 -1.78 8.88 -0.62
CA VAL A 46 -1.00 7.66 -0.62
C VAL A 46 -1.75 6.58 -1.40
N ILE A 47 -1.16 6.15 -2.50
CA ILE A 47 -1.73 5.18 -3.44
C ILE A 47 -0.84 3.95 -3.45
N VAL A 48 -1.37 2.82 -3.02
CA VAL A 48 -0.70 1.52 -3.08
C VAL A 48 -1.08 0.82 -4.37
N VAL A 49 -0.09 0.21 -5.03
CA VAL A 49 -0.30 -0.63 -6.21
C VAL A 49 0.16 -2.04 -5.87
N ALA A 50 -0.76 -3.00 -5.94
CA ALA A 50 -0.47 -4.38 -5.59
C ALA A 50 -1.29 -5.35 -6.46
N SER A 51 -0.64 -6.34 -7.06
CA SER A 51 -1.32 -7.45 -7.73
C SER A 51 -1.99 -8.38 -6.71
N SER A 52 -2.98 -9.16 -7.16
CA SER A 52 -3.70 -10.17 -6.34
C SER A 52 -2.80 -11.02 -5.44
N ASN A 53 -1.63 -11.46 -5.93
CA ASN A 53 -0.69 -12.29 -5.15
C ASN A 53 0.01 -11.58 -3.97
N LYS A 54 -0.27 -10.29 -3.74
CA LYS A 54 0.22 -9.51 -2.60
C LYS A 54 -0.87 -9.28 -1.54
N ILE A 55 -2.13 -9.56 -1.85
CA ILE A 55 -3.28 -9.33 -0.98
C ILE A 55 -3.38 -10.47 0.06
N GLY A 56 -3.53 -10.10 1.34
CA GLY A 56 -3.51 -11.02 2.48
C GLY A 56 -2.11 -11.52 2.85
N VAL A 57 -1.07 -11.05 2.18
CA VAL A 57 0.32 -11.49 2.41
C VAL A 57 0.99 -10.62 3.47
N VAL A 58 1.83 -11.24 4.28
CA VAL A 58 2.67 -10.58 5.29
C VAL A 58 4.14 -10.92 5.01
N SER A 59 4.95 -9.89 4.82
CA SER A 59 6.40 -10.00 4.69
C SER A 59 7.11 -9.63 6.01
N ASN A 60 8.45 -9.61 5.98
CA ASN A 60 9.29 -9.57 7.18
C ASN A 60 9.21 -8.24 7.95
N PHE A 61 9.06 -7.11 7.25
CA PHE A 61 9.10 -5.79 7.86
C PHE A 61 7.84 -5.00 7.55
N LYS A 62 7.22 -4.45 8.61
CA LYS A 62 6.06 -3.56 8.50
C LYS A 62 6.50 -2.16 8.07
N THR A 63 5.87 -1.63 7.03
CA THR A 63 6.05 -0.26 6.57
C THR A 63 5.11 0.68 7.31
N VAL A 64 3.79 0.57 7.05
CA VAL A 64 2.72 1.37 7.67
C VAL A 64 1.46 0.53 7.86
N SER A 65 0.54 0.99 8.70
CA SER A 65 -0.81 0.43 8.76
C SER A 65 -1.68 0.92 7.59
N LEU A 66 -2.81 0.25 7.33
CA LEU A 66 -3.67 0.60 6.18
C LEU A 66 -4.42 1.93 6.33
N ASP A 67 -4.57 2.46 7.55
CA ASP A 67 -5.14 3.79 7.84
C ASP A 67 -4.32 4.96 7.26
N LEU A 68 -3.08 4.70 6.83
CA LEU A 68 -2.25 5.69 6.12
C LEU A 68 -2.32 5.53 4.58
N VAL A 69 -3.25 4.71 4.07
CA VAL A 69 -3.40 4.45 2.64
C VAL A 69 -4.76 4.94 2.16
N ASP A 70 -4.77 5.87 1.21
CA ASP A 70 -6.01 6.41 0.64
C ASP A 70 -6.60 5.51 -0.44
N ALA A 71 -5.76 4.81 -1.20
CA ALA A 71 -6.22 3.97 -2.30
C ALA A 71 -5.35 2.73 -2.51
N LEU A 72 -6.00 1.63 -2.88
CA LEU A 72 -5.39 0.41 -3.41
C LEU A 72 -5.77 0.26 -4.88
N VAL A 73 -4.77 0.25 -5.76
CA VAL A 73 -4.89 -0.14 -7.16
C VAL A 73 -4.51 -1.61 -7.28
N THR A 74 -5.42 -2.42 -7.81
CA THR A 74 -5.22 -3.87 -7.95
C THR A 74 -5.96 -4.44 -9.17
N ASP A 75 -5.72 -5.71 -9.49
CA ASP A 75 -6.45 -6.44 -10.52
C ASP A 75 -7.82 -6.92 -10.01
N GLU A 76 -8.68 -7.45 -10.89
CA GLU A 76 -10.02 -7.93 -10.52
C GLU A 76 -9.98 -8.96 -9.38
N MET A 77 -9.04 -9.91 -9.46
CA MET A 77 -8.84 -10.94 -8.45
C MET A 77 -8.44 -10.34 -7.09
N GLY A 78 -7.54 -9.35 -7.07
CA GLY A 78 -7.14 -8.66 -5.86
C GLY A 78 -8.31 -7.91 -5.22
N ALA A 79 -9.14 -7.23 -6.03
CA ALA A 79 -10.31 -6.54 -5.54
C ALA A 79 -11.33 -7.50 -4.90
N ASP A 80 -11.53 -8.68 -5.49
CA ASP A 80 -12.42 -9.71 -4.93
C ASP A 80 -11.88 -10.33 -3.63
N LEU A 81 -10.56 -10.45 -3.48
CA LEU A 81 -9.94 -10.85 -2.22
C LEU A 81 -10.13 -9.78 -1.14
N VAL A 82 -9.93 -8.51 -1.47
CA VAL A 82 -10.08 -7.40 -0.53
C VAL A 82 -11.51 -7.25 -0.02
N LYS A 83 -12.53 -7.50 -0.84
CA LYS A 83 -13.95 -7.49 -0.41
C LYS A 83 -14.27 -8.49 0.70
N GLN A 84 -13.45 -9.52 0.87
CA GLN A 84 -13.61 -10.55 1.91
C GLN A 84 -12.84 -10.22 3.20
N MET A 85 -12.16 -9.07 3.22
CA MET A 85 -11.32 -8.62 4.32
C MET A 85 -11.94 -7.43 5.05
N GLU A 86 -11.62 -7.27 6.32
CA GLU A 86 -11.94 -6.06 7.07
C GLU A 86 -10.91 -4.98 6.73
N ILE A 87 -11.32 -3.96 5.99
CA ILE A 87 -10.45 -2.85 5.55
C ILE A 87 -10.97 -1.51 6.08
N PRO A 88 -10.12 -0.47 6.17
CA PRO A 88 -10.58 0.88 6.50
C PRO A 88 -11.71 1.33 5.55
N GLU A 89 -12.75 1.95 6.11
CA GLU A 89 -13.94 2.37 5.33
C GLU A 89 -13.62 3.42 4.26
N ASP A 90 -12.58 4.22 4.49
CA ASP A 90 -12.10 5.29 3.64
C ASP A 90 -11.08 4.83 2.57
N LEU A 91 -10.62 3.57 2.63
CA LEU A 91 -9.71 3.02 1.65
C LEU A 91 -10.41 2.81 0.31
N GLN A 92 -10.01 3.58 -0.71
CA GLN A 92 -10.56 3.45 -2.05
C GLN A 92 -9.96 2.24 -2.79
N ILE A 93 -10.80 1.32 -3.26
CA ILE A 93 -10.36 0.22 -4.14
C ILE A 93 -10.55 0.60 -5.60
N ILE A 94 -9.47 0.56 -6.38
CA ILE A 94 -9.44 0.86 -7.81
C ILE A 94 -9.03 -0.39 -8.56
N VAL A 95 -9.91 -0.88 -9.43
CA VAL A 95 -9.63 -2.02 -10.29
C VAL A 95 -8.98 -1.53 -11.57
N ALA A 96 -7.74 -1.95 -11.81
CA ALA A 96 -7.02 -1.68 -13.05
C ALA A 96 -7.35 -2.76 -14.08
N THR A 97 -7.97 -2.36 -15.19
CA THR A 97 -8.22 -3.23 -16.35
C THR A 97 -7.08 -3.07 -17.36
N THR A 98 -6.60 -4.19 -17.90
CA THR A 98 -5.73 -4.18 -19.08
C THR A 98 -6.61 -4.32 -20.32
N GLU A 99 -7.13 -3.20 -20.83
CA GLU A 99 -7.59 -3.15 -22.21
C GLU A 99 -6.34 -2.91 -23.09
N VAL A 100 -5.96 -3.93 -23.85
CA VAL A 100 -4.93 -3.82 -24.91
C VAL A 100 -5.61 -3.69 -26.25
#